data_AF-A0A432TCF6-F1
#
_entry.id   AF-A0A432TCF6-F1
#
_cell.length_a   1.000
_cell.length_b   1.000
_cell.length_c   1.000
_cell.angle_alpha   90.00
_cell.angle_beta   90.00
_cell.angle_gamma   90.00
#
_symmetry.space_group_name_H-M   'P 1'
#
loop_
_entity.id
_entity.type
_entity.pdbx_description
1 polymer ?
#
loop_
_entity_poly.entity_id
_entity_poly.type
_entity_poly.pdbx_seq_one_letter_code
_entity_poly.pdbx_strand_id
1 'polypeptide(L)'
;IICFELRFKELWQRLEGADIILIPAMWGKPRKNHLEVLSEALAIMNQSFVVVCNSADDDMAKSSAVISPWGDAIREDEAEIIHETIDLKLLKKYRRWIPMG
;
A
#
# COMPACT_ATOMS: atom_id res chain seq x y z
N ILE A 1 -8.07 4.33 2.39
CA ILE A 1 -8.92 4.16 1.18
C ILE A 1 -9.38 2.71 1.11
N ILE A 2 -10.50 2.41 0.48
CA ILE A 2 -11.13 1.08 0.52
C ILE A 2 -11.20 0.47 -0.89
N CYS A 3 -10.56 -0.68 -1.08
CA CYS A 3 -10.61 -1.51 -2.29
C CYS A 3 -10.53 -0.69 -3.59
N PHE A 4 -11.65 -0.57 -4.33
CA PHE A 4 -11.74 0.09 -5.63
C PHE A 4 -11.36 1.58 -5.59
N GLU A 5 -11.40 2.22 -4.42
CA GLU A 5 -10.97 3.61 -4.21
C GLU A 5 -9.50 3.85 -4.61
N LEU A 6 -8.68 2.80 -4.65
CA LEU A 6 -7.28 2.85 -5.10
C LEU A 6 -7.13 3.39 -6.53
N ARG A 7 -8.19 3.40 -7.34
CA ARG A 7 -8.15 3.92 -8.72
C ARG A 7 -8.38 5.42 -8.86
N PHE A 8 -8.80 6.12 -7.80
CA PHE A 8 -9.15 7.55 -7.87
C PHE A 8 -8.01 8.41 -7.33
N LYS A 9 -7.33 9.12 -8.24
CA LYS A 9 -6.16 9.95 -7.91
C LYS A 9 -6.53 11.10 -6.96
N GLU A 10 -7.76 11.58 -7.04
CA GLU A 10 -8.28 12.64 -6.18
C GLU A 10 -8.29 12.19 -4.70
N LEU A 11 -8.50 10.90 -4.44
CA LEU A 11 -8.39 10.35 -3.09
C LEU A 11 -6.93 10.24 -2.64
N TRP A 12 -5.99 10.02 -3.55
CA TRP A 12 -4.55 9.97 -3.23
C TRP A 12 -4.06 11.34 -2.78
N GLN A 13 -4.47 12.41 -3.47
CA GLN A 13 -4.16 13.79 -3.09
C GLN A 13 -4.67 14.13 -1.68
N ARG A 14 -5.87 13.66 -1.32
CA ARG A 14 -6.44 13.86 0.02
C ARG A 14 -5.69 13.13 1.14
N LEU A 15 -4.81 12.19 0.79
CA LEU A 15 -3.98 11.42 1.74
C LEU A 15 -2.56 11.99 1.87
N GLU A 16 -2.22 13.07 1.18
CA GLU A 16 -0.91 13.71 1.31
C GLU A 16 -0.63 14.09 2.77
N GLY A 17 0.60 13.84 3.22
CA GLY A 17 1.03 14.06 4.60
C GLY A 17 0.68 12.94 5.59
N ALA A 18 -0.13 11.95 5.20
CA ALA A 18 -0.37 10.78 6.04
C ALA A 18 0.93 9.98 6.23
N ASP A 19 1.19 9.43 7.42
CA ASP A 19 2.38 8.60 7.63
C ASP A 19 2.15 7.14 7.20
N ILE A 20 0.92 6.67 7.38
CA ILE A 20 0.47 5.30 7.08
C ILE A 20 -0.89 5.39 6.39
N ILE A 21 -1.05 4.65 5.29
CA ILE A 21 -2.29 4.52 4.54
C ILE A 21 -2.73 3.05 4.57
N LEU A 22 -3.97 2.82 4.98
CA LEU A 22 -4.56 1.47 5.02
C LEU A 22 -5.47 1.25 3.80
N ILE A 23 -5.37 0.05 3.22
CA ILE A 23 -6.17 -0.43 2.09
C ILE A 23 -6.82 -1.77 2.46
N PRO A 24 -7.93 -1.78 3.21
CA PRO A 24 -8.81 -2.94 3.27
C PRO A 24 -9.44 -3.19 1.89
N ALA A 25 -9.42 -4.44 1.42
CA ALA A 25 -9.83 -4.78 0.07
C ALA A 25 -10.48 -6.17 -0.07
N MET A 26 -11.25 -6.31 -1.15
CA MET A 26 -11.74 -7.57 -1.69
C MET A 26 -11.56 -7.51 -3.21
N TRP A 27 -10.30 -7.55 -3.63
CA TRP A 27 -9.85 -7.34 -5.00
C TRP A 27 -9.66 -8.67 -5.69
N GLY A 28 -10.35 -8.88 -6.82
CA GLY A 28 -10.36 -10.16 -7.53
C GLY A 28 -9.03 -10.55 -8.20
N LYS A 29 -8.76 -11.85 -8.22
CA LYS A 29 -7.57 -12.52 -8.80
C LYS A 29 -7.19 -12.08 -10.22
N PRO A 30 -8.14 -11.85 -11.17
CA PRO A 30 -7.77 -11.43 -12.53
C PRO A 30 -7.02 -10.09 -12.59
N ARG A 31 -7.10 -9.28 -11.53
CA ARG A 31 -6.49 -7.95 -11.45
C ARG A 31 -5.46 -7.86 -10.33
N LYS A 32 -4.88 -8.98 -9.89
CA LYS A 32 -3.84 -9.05 -8.85
C LYS A 32 -2.70 -8.05 -9.09
N ASN A 33 -2.12 -8.08 -10.28
CA ASN A 33 -1.05 -7.14 -10.66
C ASN A 33 -1.47 -5.65 -10.55
N HIS A 34 -2.76 -5.32 -10.76
CA HIS A 34 -3.21 -3.94 -10.60
C HIS A 34 -3.24 -3.52 -9.12
N LEU A 35 -3.62 -4.42 -8.21
CA LEU A 35 -3.61 -4.13 -6.77
C LEU A 35 -2.17 -3.87 -6.32
N GLU A 36 -1.23 -4.73 -6.73
CA GLU A 36 0.18 -4.64 -6.40
C GLU A 36 0.81 -3.35 -6.91
N VAL A 37 0.72 -3.08 -8.21
CA VAL A 37 1.30 -1.88 -8.82
C VAL A 37 0.69 -0.59 -8.27
N LEU A 38 -0.63 -0.53 -8.11
CA LEU A 38 -1.28 0.71 -7.63
C LEU A 38 -0.98 0.98 -6.16
N SER A 39 -0.90 -0.06 -5.32
CA SER A 39 -0.58 0.11 -3.90
C SER A 39 0.87 0.54 -3.68
N GLU A 40 1.81 0.02 -4.47
CA GLU A 40 3.20 0.50 -4.50
C GLU A 40 3.32 1.93 -5.00
N ALA A 41 2.62 2.25 -6.10
CA ALA A 41 2.60 3.59 -6.64
C ALA A 41 2.04 4.59 -5.63
N LEU A 42 0.98 4.22 -4.87
CA LEU A 42 0.46 5.06 -3.80
C LEU A 42 1.51 5.30 -2.70
N ALA A 43 2.23 4.26 -2.28
CA ALA A 43 3.26 4.37 -1.24
C ALA A 43 4.38 5.34 -1.64
N ILE A 44 4.86 5.20 -2.88
CA ILE A 44 5.92 6.04 -3.46
C ILE A 44 5.43 7.48 -3.64
N MET A 45 4.29 7.67 -4.29
CA MET A 45 3.77 9.01 -4.64
C MET A 45 3.42 9.83 -3.40
N ASN A 46 2.84 9.19 -2.38
CA ASN A 46 2.46 9.86 -1.13
C ASN A 46 3.56 9.83 -0.07
N GLN A 47 4.73 9.24 -0.36
CA GLN A 47 5.82 9.02 0.59
C GLN A 47 5.30 8.55 1.95
N SER A 48 4.57 7.45 1.93
CA SER A 48 3.81 6.91 3.06
C SER A 48 4.01 5.40 3.13
N PHE A 49 3.93 4.83 4.33
CA PHE A 49 3.76 3.38 4.41
C PHE A 49 2.36 3.01 3.95
N VAL A 50 2.23 1.98 3.13
CA VAL A 50 0.94 1.46 2.69
C VAL A 50 0.76 0.04 3.21
N VAL A 51 -0.37 -0.22 3.86
CA VAL A 51 -0.74 -1.55 4.34
C VAL A 51 -1.97 -2.01 3.57
N VAL A 52 -1.80 -3.05 2.77
CA VAL A 52 -2.86 -3.72 2.03
C VAL A 52 -3.32 -4.92 2.83
N CYS A 53 -4.63 -4.98 3.12
CA CYS A 53 -5.27 -6.15 3.70
C CYS A 53 -6.39 -6.58 2.76
N ASN A 54 -6.14 -7.60 1.95
CA ASN A 54 -7.08 -8.08 0.95
C ASN A 54 -7.57 -9.49 1.31
N SER A 55 -8.78 -9.83 0.86
CA SER A 55 -9.31 -11.20 1.02
C SER A 55 -8.40 -12.24 0.36
N ALA A 56 -8.31 -13.41 1.01
CA ALA A 56 -7.61 -14.59 0.55
C ALA A 56 -8.54 -15.70 0.02
N ASP A 57 -9.82 -15.39 -0.22
CA ASP A 57 -10.77 -16.31 -0.86
C ASP A 57 -10.29 -16.76 -2.26
N ASP A 58 -10.81 -17.89 -2.77
CA ASP A 58 -10.29 -18.56 -3.98
C ASP A 58 -10.25 -17.68 -5.24
N ASP A 59 -11.19 -16.75 -5.39
CA ASP A 59 -11.32 -15.82 -6.52
C ASP A 59 -10.70 -14.45 -6.24
N MET A 60 -10.07 -14.27 -5.08
CA MET A 60 -9.42 -13.03 -4.66
C MET A 60 -7.92 -13.03 -4.95
N ALA A 61 -7.37 -11.82 -5.04
CA ALA A 61 -5.98 -11.61 -5.42
C ALA A 61 -4.99 -12.02 -4.35
N LYS A 62 -5.43 -12.21 -3.09
CA LYS A 62 -4.54 -12.23 -1.94
C LYS A 62 -3.71 -10.94 -1.96
N SER A 63 -2.38 -10.99 -2.03
CA SER A 63 -1.50 -9.81 -2.15
C SER A 63 -1.69 -8.78 -1.04
N SER A 64 -2.05 -9.24 0.17
CA SER A 64 -1.86 -8.42 1.36
C SER A 64 -0.37 -8.06 1.47
N ALA A 65 -0.08 -6.85 1.95
CA ALA A 65 1.25 -6.28 1.84
C ALA A 65 1.51 -5.22 2.90
N VAL A 66 2.77 -5.12 3.33
CA VAL A 66 3.31 -3.92 3.96
C VAL A 66 4.32 -3.31 3.00
N ILE A 67 4.12 -2.05 2.62
CA ILE A 67 4.88 -1.37 1.58
C ILE A 67 5.54 -0.13 2.16
N SER A 68 6.85 0.00 1.93
CA SER A 68 7.65 1.15 2.36
C SER A 68 7.37 2.39 1.50
N PRO A 69 7.67 3.60 1.99
CA PRO A 69 7.64 4.84 1.18
C PRO A 69 8.56 4.82 -0.04
N TRP A 70 9.46 3.85 -0.13
CA TRP A 70 10.37 3.67 -1.27
C TRP A 70 9.83 2.66 -2.30
N GLY A 71 8.71 2.00 -2.01
CA GLY A 71 8.10 0.98 -2.87
C GLY A 71 8.50 -0.45 -2.54
N ASP A 72 9.37 -0.67 -1.55
CA ASP A 72 9.74 -2.02 -1.13
C ASP A 72 8.53 -2.67 -0.44
N ALA A 73 8.09 -3.81 -0.98
CA ALA A 73 6.90 -4.49 -0.51
C ALA A 73 7.22 -5.87 0.05
N ILE A 74 6.67 -6.16 1.23
CA ILE A 74 6.68 -7.49 1.85
C ILE A 74 5.30 -8.09 1.64
N ARG A 75 5.25 -9.22 0.93
CA ARG A 75 4.02 -9.93 0.55
C ARG A 75 4.21 -11.43 0.71
N GLU A 76 3.25 -12.07 1.35
CA GLU A 76 3.21 -13.52 1.55
C GLU A 76 1.77 -14.00 1.36
N ASP A 77 1.48 -14.62 0.22
CA ASP A 77 0.12 -15.05 -0.17
C ASP A 77 -0.35 -16.31 0.56
N GLU A 78 0.59 -17.06 1.12
CA GLU A 78 0.37 -18.28 1.87
C GLU A 78 0.30 -18.03 3.38
N ALA A 79 0.73 -16.85 3.84
CA ALA A 79 0.68 -16.48 5.24
C ALA A 79 -0.73 -16.08 5.66
N GLU A 80 -1.14 -16.51 6.86
CA GLU A 80 -2.39 -16.04 7.47
C GLU A 80 -2.27 -14.59 7.96
N ILE A 81 -1.07 -14.19 8.40
CA ILE A 81 -0.77 -12.87 8.94
C ILE A 81 0.59 -12.42 8.40
N ILE A 82 0.63 -11.19 7.88
CA ILE A 82 1.87 -10.47 7.59
C ILE A 82 2.08 -9.46 8.73
N HIS A 83 3.23 -9.52 9.37
CA HIS A 83 3.58 -8.65 10.49
C HIS A 83 4.92 -7.98 10.25
N GLU A 84 4.96 -6.65 10.36
CA GLU A 84 6.17 -5.86 10.16
C GLU A 84 6.27 -4.72 11.16
N THR A 85 7.52 -4.39 11.53
CA THR A 85 7.82 -3.24 12.40
C THR A 85 8.26 -2.06 11.55
N ILE A 86 7.52 -0.96 11.63
CA ILE A 86 7.78 0.24 10.83
C ILE A 86 8.51 1.30 11.66
N ASP A 87 9.67 1.77 11.16
CA ASP A 87 10.38 2.92 11.75
C ASP A 87 9.93 4.24 11.12
N LEU A 88 9.09 4.99 11.84
CA LEU A 88 8.62 6.32 11.43
C LEU A 88 9.75 7.36 11.36
N LYS A 89 10.92 7.12 11.96
CA LYS A 89 12.08 8.02 11.77
C LYS A 89 12.64 7.91 10.35
N LEU A 90 12.54 6.73 9.74
CA LEU A 90 12.97 6.50 8.35
C LEU A 90 12.07 7.25 7.37
N LEU A 91 10.76 7.32 7.63
CA LEU A 91 9.80 8.13 6.87
C LEU A 91 10.25 9.59 6.74
N LYS A 92 10.66 10.19 7.88
CA LYS A 92 11.16 11.58 7.89
C LYS A 92 12.43 11.75 7.08
N LYS A 93 13.27 10.71 6.95
CA LYS A 93 14.45 10.75 6.09
C LYS A 93 14.05 10.70 4.61
N TYR A 94 13.14 9.80 4.22
CA TYR A 94 12.66 9.70 2.83
C TYR A 94 12.07 11.02 2.33
N ARG A 95 11.17 11.66 3.11
CA ARG A 95 10.58 12.97 2.77
C ARG A 95 11.59 14.10 2.66
N ARG A 96 12.75 13.99 3.34
CA ARG A 96 13.86 14.96 3.21
C ARG A 96 14.72 14.69 1.98
N TRP A 97 14.95 13.43 1.64
CA TRP A 97 15.76 13.05 0.49
C TRP A 97 15.07 13.37 -0.83
N ILE A 98 13.76 13.15 -0.89
CA ILE A 98 12.92 13.49 -2.04
C ILE A 98 11.77 14.34 -1.52
N PRO A 99 11.88 15.68 -1.51
CA PRO A 99 10.78 16.54 -1.13
C PRO A 99 9.69 16.47 -2.20
N MET A 100 8.53 15.93 -1.84
CA MET A 100 7.34 15.91 -2.68
C MET A 100 6.35 16.91 -2.09
N GLY A 101 6.14 18.06 -2.77
CA GLY A 101 5.09 19.05 -2.44
C GLY A 101 5.21 19.70 -1.07
#